data_AF-A0A330GKM7-F1
#
_entry.id   AF-A0A330GKM7-F1
#
_cell.length_a   1.000
_cell.length_b   1.000
_cell.length_c   1.000
_cell.angle_alpha   90.00
_cell.angle_beta   90.00
_cell.angle_gamma   90.00
#
_symmetry.space_group_name_H-M   'P 1'
#
loop_
_entity.id
_entity.type
_entity.pdbx_description
1 polymer ?
#
loop_
_entity_poly.entity_id
_entity_poly.type
_entity_poly.pdbx_seq_one_letter_code
_entity_poly.pdbx_strand_id
1 'polypeptide(L)'
;MNLAVNSPVPADHGNLVIVRAGDSSLHRGWGADQPGCGFDLIVSYYGSDPSAFRLPYERRVDQRGGKWDGLFALFRQRPELLQRYQYFWLPDDDLDADRKTIEAIFANMRRLDLDVGQPSLTLDSYFSHLPFLRCDSFEFRFVDKIEIMAPCIRAGILLKMLPLFERSMSGFGLDALWTRLGADNRRKSAVFDNLSVRHTRPVGTALAKVMLEKGLTPEAEYAQLETRFGLDEFYPISYEAVDRKGRLWRSKTAIGLRMMLDYACRLKTFKQAHRLKKMLWRHVRRQHFKAIELSTIAIAPPPVHAADRAKTC
;
A
#
# COMPACT_ATOMS: atom_id res chain seq x y z
N MET A 1 9.83 15.76 45.24
CA MET A 1 10.15 16.73 44.17
C MET A 1 9.60 16.18 42.88
N ASN A 2 8.59 16.87 42.35
CA ASN A 2 7.88 16.53 41.13
C ASN A 2 8.83 16.62 39.92
N LEU A 3 9.01 15.52 39.20
CA LEU A 3 9.46 15.57 37.82
C LEU A 3 8.23 15.38 36.94
N ALA A 4 7.96 16.44 36.19
CA ALA A 4 6.74 16.69 35.47
C ALA A 4 6.39 15.54 34.52
N VAL A 5 5.13 15.14 34.59
CA VAL A 5 4.41 14.49 33.50
C VAL A 5 4.44 15.46 32.32
N ASN A 6 5.35 15.24 31.38
CA ASN A 6 5.23 15.81 30.05
C ASN A 6 4.10 15.05 29.35
N SER A 7 2.89 15.59 29.45
CA SER A 7 1.83 15.30 28.50
C SER A 7 2.38 15.55 27.09
N PRO A 8 2.32 14.59 26.15
CA PRO A 8 2.64 14.92 24.79
C PRO A 8 1.57 15.89 24.29
N VAL A 9 2.01 17.09 23.94
CA VAL A 9 1.31 18.03 23.05
C VAL A 9 0.63 17.22 21.95
N PRO A 10 -0.64 17.46 21.59
CA PRO A 10 -1.24 16.80 20.44
C PRO A 10 -0.48 17.30 19.19
N ALA A 11 0.52 16.55 18.76
CA ALA A 11 1.13 16.77 17.48
C ALA A 11 0.03 16.51 16.45
N ASP A 12 -0.33 17.53 15.68
CA ASP A 12 -1.08 17.37 14.44
C ASP A 12 -0.24 16.49 13.52
N HIS A 13 -0.36 15.17 13.68
CA HIS A 13 0.43 14.20 12.96
C HIS A 13 -0.03 14.23 11.51
N GLY A 14 0.67 15.02 10.71
CA GLY A 14 0.39 15.19 9.30
C GLY A 14 0.41 13.87 8.52
N ASN A 15 0.05 13.96 7.24
CA ASN A 15 0.08 12.84 6.30
C ASN A 15 1.33 12.90 5.44
N LEU A 16 1.97 11.77 5.16
CA LEU A 16 3.13 11.71 4.26
C LEU A 16 2.86 10.82 3.05
N VAL A 17 3.13 11.36 1.87
CA VAL A 17 3.23 10.59 0.64
C VAL A 17 4.70 10.37 0.31
N ILE A 18 5.11 9.12 0.13
CA ILE A 18 6.45 8.78 -0.36
C ILE A 18 6.29 8.01 -1.66
N VAL A 19 6.57 8.69 -2.77
CA VAL A 19 6.59 8.06 -4.08
C VAL A 19 7.98 7.55 -4.40
N ARG A 20 8.06 6.32 -4.91
CA ARG A 20 9.29 5.79 -5.49
C ARG A 20 9.36 6.17 -6.97
N ALA A 21 9.98 7.30 -7.31
CA ALA A 21 9.86 7.91 -8.63
C ALA A 21 11.01 7.59 -9.59
N GLY A 22 10.67 7.16 -10.82
CA GLY A 22 11.54 7.23 -11.98
C GLY A 22 11.32 8.50 -12.80
N ASP A 23 12.05 8.63 -13.92
CA ASP A 23 12.07 9.84 -14.79
C ASP A 23 10.68 10.22 -15.34
N SER A 24 9.75 9.27 -15.40
CA SER A 24 8.40 9.46 -15.94
C SER A 24 7.31 9.49 -14.85
N SER A 25 7.67 9.71 -13.59
CA SER A 25 6.69 9.68 -12.49
C SER A 25 5.55 10.69 -12.67
N LEU A 26 4.34 10.29 -12.30
CA LEU A 26 3.10 11.08 -12.42
C LEU A 26 2.79 11.95 -11.19
N HIS A 27 3.61 11.93 -10.15
CA HIS A 27 3.30 12.57 -8.85
C HIS A 27 3.04 14.07 -8.91
N ARG A 28 3.49 14.77 -9.96
CA ARG A 28 3.17 16.19 -10.15
C ARG A 28 1.69 16.45 -10.39
N GLY A 29 0.93 15.46 -10.87
CA GLY A 29 -0.53 15.55 -11.00
C GLY A 29 -1.27 15.50 -9.65
N TRP A 30 -0.59 15.13 -8.56
CA TRP A 30 -1.22 14.90 -7.26
C TRP A 30 -1.51 16.17 -6.46
N GLY A 31 -1.12 17.35 -6.95
CA GLY A 31 -1.45 18.65 -6.37
C GLY A 31 -0.73 18.98 -5.05
N ALA A 32 0.45 18.40 -4.83
CA ALA A 32 1.29 18.66 -3.64
C ALA A 32 1.86 20.10 -3.59
N ASP A 33 1.85 20.81 -4.71
CA ASP A 33 2.27 22.20 -4.89
C ASP A 33 1.17 23.21 -4.51
N GLN A 34 -0.07 22.75 -4.37
CA GLN A 34 -1.22 23.63 -4.18
C GLN A 34 -1.31 24.15 -2.74
N PRO A 35 -1.66 25.43 -2.55
CA PRO A 35 -1.93 25.98 -1.21
C PRO A 35 -2.96 25.16 -0.43
N GLY A 36 -2.66 24.93 0.85
CA GLY A 36 -3.51 24.16 1.76
C GLY A 36 -3.44 22.63 1.60
N CYS A 37 -2.49 22.09 0.80
CA CYS A 37 -2.28 20.65 0.68
C CYS A 37 -2.17 19.97 2.06
N GLY A 38 -3.01 18.98 2.31
CA GLY A 38 -3.12 18.26 3.58
C GLY A 38 -2.12 17.13 3.78
N PHE A 39 -1.10 17.03 2.93
CA PHE A 39 -0.02 16.04 3.03
C PHE A 39 1.32 16.62 2.57
N ASP A 40 2.39 16.09 3.16
CA ASP A 40 3.76 16.30 2.70
C ASP A 40 4.13 15.27 1.63
N LEU A 41 5.02 15.64 0.71
CA LEU A 41 5.54 14.76 -0.33
C LEU A 41 7.05 14.55 -0.17
N ILE A 42 7.51 13.30 -0.29
CA ILE A 42 8.91 12.96 -0.53
C ILE A 42 8.99 12.17 -1.84
N VAL A 43 9.81 12.67 -2.76
CA VAL A 43 10.17 11.96 -3.98
C VAL A 43 11.43 11.14 -3.73
N SER A 44 11.28 9.84 -3.45
CA SER A 44 12.39 8.88 -3.37
C SER A 44 12.80 8.47 -4.77
N TYR A 45 13.79 9.16 -5.34
CA TYR A 45 14.07 9.14 -6.76
C TYR A 45 15.14 8.12 -7.17
N TYR A 46 14.83 7.25 -8.14
CA TYR A 46 15.78 6.29 -8.73
C TYR A 46 16.14 6.56 -10.18
N GLY A 47 15.51 7.56 -10.79
CA GLY A 47 15.71 7.92 -12.18
C GLY A 47 17.14 8.41 -12.49
N SER A 48 17.39 8.74 -13.74
CA SER A 48 18.74 9.09 -14.21
C SER A 48 18.96 10.60 -14.39
N ASP A 49 17.90 11.39 -14.41
CA ASP A 49 17.96 12.83 -14.61
C ASP A 49 18.34 13.59 -13.30
N PRO A 50 19.51 14.26 -13.25
CA PRO A 50 19.91 15.03 -12.08
C PRO A 50 19.04 16.28 -11.83
N SER A 51 18.33 16.76 -12.85
CA SER A 51 17.51 17.98 -12.85
C SER A 51 16.02 17.73 -12.57
N ALA A 52 15.52 16.53 -12.82
CA ALA A 52 14.11 16.18 -12.59
C ALA A 52 13.69 16.37 -11.12
N PHE A 53 12.42 16.71 -10.87
CA PHE A 53 11.85 16.70 -9.51
C PHE A 53 12.70 17.40 -8.41
N ARG A 54 13.18 18.63 -8.68
CA ARG A 54 13.96 19.46 -7.73
C ARG A 54 13.17 20.61 -7.10
N LEU A 55 11.85 20.66 -7.25
CA LEU A 55 11.02 21.69 -6.65
C LEU A 55 11.01 21.53 -5.11
N PRO A 56 10.97 22.63 -4.33
CA PRO A 56 11.10 22.56 -2.87
C PRO A 56 10.09 21.62 -2.18
N TYR A 57 8.84 21.56 -2.65
CA TYR A 57 7.80 20.71 -2.07
C TYR A 57 8.00 19.21 -2.36
N GLU A 58 8.79 18.85 -3.38
CA GLU A 58 9.05 17.45 -3.76
C GLU A 58 10.02 16.78 -2.76
N ARG A 59 10.82 17.56 -2.01
CA ARG A 59 11.78 17.09 -1.00
C ARG A 59 12.59 15.87 -1.48
N ARG A 60 13.05 15.91 -2.74
CA ARG A 60 13.68 14.78 -3.42
C ARG A 60 14.86 14.22 -2.63
N VAL A 61 14.88 12.89 -2.51
CA VAL A 61 16.01 12.11 -1.98
C VAL A 61 16.46 11.14 -3.06
N ASP A 62 17.73 11.22 -3.44
CA ASP A 62 18.32 10.35 -4.45
C ASP A 62 18.68 8.99 -3.85
N GLN A 63 18.03 7.94 -4.34
CA GLN A 63 18.24 6.57 -3.87
C GLN A 63 18.11 5.61 -5.04
N ARG A 64 19.16 4.82 -5.31
CA ARG A 64 19.08 3.72 -6.29
C ARG A 64 18.49 2.47 -5.63
N GLY A 65 18.02 1.51 -6.45
CA GLY A 65 17.39 0.28 -5.99
C GLY A 65 15.90 0.21 -6.33
N GLY A 66 15.23 -0.83 -5.87
CA GLY A 66 13.80 -1.02 -6.00
C GLY A 66 12.98 -0.09 -5.08
N LYS A 67 11.70 -0.44 -4.90
CA LYS A 67 10.79 0.35 -4.06
C LYS A 67 11.08 0.17 -2.58
N TRP A 68 11.19 -1.07 -2.11
CA TRP A 68 11.21 -1.37 -0.68
C TRP A 68 12.58 -1.17 -0.06
N ASP A 69 13.65 -1.67 -0.68
CA ASP A 69 15.03 -1.34 -0.33
C ASP A 69 15.29 0.18 -0.36
N GLY A 70 14.73 0.90 -1.33
CA GLY A 70 14.80 2.35 -1.42
C GLY A 70 14.07 3.06 -0.27
N LEU A 71 12.87 2.59 0.11
CA LEU A 71 12.13 3.09 1.27
C LEU A 71 12.87 2.78 2.58
N PHE A 72 13.47 1.59 2.70
CA PHE A 72 14.28 1.22 3.85
C PHE A 72 15.46 2.19 4.04
N ALA A 73 16.20 2.47 2.97
CA ALA A 73 17.31 3.41 3.01
C ALA A 73 16.85 4.82 3.44
N LEU A 74 15.70 5.29 2.93
CA LEU A 74 15.12 6.58 3.33
C LEU A 74 14.78 6.61 4.83
N PHE A 75 14.06 5.61 5.35
CA PHE A 75 13.68 5.58 6.77
C PHE A 75 14.87 5.39 7.70
N ARG A 76 15.94 4.71 7.24
CA ARG A 76 17.20 4.61 7.98
C ARG A 76 17.91 5.96 8.06
N GLN A 77 17.87 6.76 6.99
CA GLN A 77 18.45 8.11 6.97
C GLN A 77 17.60 9.13 7.72
N ARG A 78 16.27 8.94 7.74
CA ARG A 78 15.29 9.86 8.32
C ARG A 78 14.31 9.14 9.26
N PRO A 79 14.80 8.55 10.37
CA PRO A 79 13.96 7.79 11.30
C PRO A 79 12.89 8.66 11.99
N GLU A 80 13.11 9.97 12.08
CA GLU A 80 12.18 10.94 12.65
C GLU A 80 10.84 10.99 11.89
N LEU A 81 10.81 10.60 10.61
CA LEU A 81 9.57 10.54 9.83
C LEU A 81 8.54 9.62 10.50
N LEU A 82 8.97 8.45 11.00
CA LEU A 82 8.07 7.48 11.64
C LEU A 82 7.48 7.98 12.97
N GLN A 83 8.08 9.00 13.58
CA GLN A 83 7.57 9.64 14.80
C GLN A 83 6.68 10.85 14.46
N ARG A 84 6.94 11.52 13.33
CA ARG A 84 6.24 12.74 12.92
C ARG A 84 4.88 12.47 12.28
N TYR A 85 4.76 11.46 11.42
CA TYR A 85 3.54 11.20 10.64
C TYR A 85 2.79 9.99 11.17
N GLN A 86 1.46 10.07 11.16
CA GLN A 86 0.59 8.96 11.57
C GLN A 86 0.37 7.94 10.44
N TYR A 87 0.23 8.44 9.20
CA TYR A 87 -0.09 7.63 8.02
C TYR A 87 0.86 7.96 6.86
N PHE A 88 1.23 6.90 6.13
CA PHE A 88 2.15 6.94 5.01
C PHE A 88 1.47 6.33 3.78
N TRP A 89 1.24 7.11 2.74
CA TRP A 89 0.85 6.55 1.44
C TRP A 89 2.11 6.26 0.63
N LEU A 90 2.27 5.01 0.18
CA LEU A 90 3.47 4.51 -0.50
C LEU A 90 3.13 4.08 -1.95
N PRO A 91 2.69 5.00 -2.82
CA PRO A 91 2.28 4.70 -4.18
C PRO A 91 3.45 4.36 -5.12
N ASP A 92 3.14 3.52 -6.12
CA ASP A 92 3.92 3.42 -7.35
C ASP A 92 3.83 4.73 -8.14
N ASP A 93 4.81 4.96 -9.01
CA ASP A 93 5.03 6.27 -9.63
C ASP A 93 4.16 6.55 -10.85
N ASP A 94 3.36 5.57 -11.25
CA ASP A 94 2.53 5.57 -12.45
C ASP A 94 1.03 5.55 -12.14
N LEU A 95 0.69 5.90 -10.90
CA LEU A 95 -0.66 6.14 -10.45
C LEU A 95 -1.10 7.57 -10.78
N ASP A 96 -2.11 7.66 -11.62
CA ASP A 96 -2.84 8.88 -11.91
C ASP A 96 -3.91 9.10 -10.83
N ALA A 97 -3.75 10.17 -10.08
CA ALA A 97 -4.52 10.53 -8.89
C ALA A 97 -4.55 12.06 -8.74
N ASP A 98 -5.44 12.56 -7.89
CA ASP A 98 -5.54 13.98 -7.54
C ASP A 98 -5.44 14.21 -6.03
N ARG A 99 -5.19 15.48 -5.66
CA ARG A 99 -5.06 15.93 -4.27
C ARG A 99 -6.26 15.51 -3.42
N LYS A 100 -7.48 15.73 -3.93
CA LYS A 100 -8.73 15.47 -3.21
C LYS A 100 -8.85 13.99 -2.85
N THR A 101 -8.48 13.11 -3.78
CA THR A 101 -8.49 11.67 -3.59
C THR A 101 -7.47 11.27 -2.52
N ILE A 102 -6.26 11.81 -2.58
CA ILE A 102 -5.19 11.50 -1.62
C ILE A 102 -5.56 11.97 -0.21
N GLU A 103 -6.03 13.20 -0.06
CA GLU A 103 -6.49 13.72 1.23
C GLU A 103 -7.66 12.88 1.78
N ALA A 104 -8.59 12.45 0.92
CA ALA A 104 -9.69 11.59 1.32
C ALA A 104 -9.25 10.17 1.72
N ILE A 105 -8.18 9.62 1.13
CA ILE A 105 -7.57 8.35 1.57
C ILE A 105 -7.16 8.49 3.03
N PHE A 106 -6.37 9.52 3.35
CA PHE A 106 -5.93 9.77 4.72
C PHE A 106 -7.10 10.04 5.69
N ALA A 107 -8.12 10.78 5.23
CA ALA A 107 -9.32 11.03 6.03
C ALA A 107 -10.07 9.72 6.35
N ASN A 108 -10.20 8.81 5.38
CA ASN A 108 -10.83 7.51 5.59
C ASN A 108 -9.99 6.61 6.50
N MET A 109 -8.66 6.62 6.38
CA MET A 109 -7.77 5.90 7.29
C MET A 109 -8.01 6.30 8.75
N ARG A 110 -8.09 7.61 9.03
CA ARG A 110 -8.43 8.14 10.36
C ARG A 110 -9.84 7.78 10.80
N ARG A 111 -10.84 8.08 9.95
CA ARG A 111 -12.26 7.89 10.26
C ARG A 111 -12.60 6.44 10.63
N LEU A 112 -11.96 5.49 9.96
CA LEU A 112 -12.20 4.07 10.16
C LEU A 112 -11.17 3.42 11.10
N ASP A 113 -10.23 4.20 11.65
CA ASP A 113 -9.13 3.75 12.51
C ASP A 113 -8.37 2.55 11.90
N LEU A 114 -8.02 2.66 10.62
CA LEU A 114 -7.38 1.60 9.85
C LEU A 114 -5.88 1.55 10.13
N ASP A 115 -5.31 0.37 9.99
CA ASP A 115 -3.87 0.12 10.01
C ASP A 115 -3.30 0.15 8.61
N VAL A 116 -4.03 -0.40 7.64
CA VAL A 116 -3.67 -0.41 6.23
C VAL A 116 -4.90 -0.09 5.38
N GLY A 117 -4.75 0.66 4.31
CA GLY A 117 -5.82 0.82 3.33
C GLY A 117 -5.25 1.14 1.96
N GLN A 118 -6.09 1.09 0.93
CA GLN A 118 -5.70 1.55 -0.39
C GLN A 118 -6.90 2.13 -1.14
N PRO A 119 -6.68 3.08 -2.07
CA PRO A 119 -7.68 3.38 -3.07
C PRO A 119 -7.95 2.14 -3.94
N SER A 120 -9.17 2.06 -4.47
CA SER A 120 -9.49 1.15 -5.57
C SER A 120 -8.80 1.58 -6.87
N LEU A 121 -8.68 0.64 -7.80
CA LEU A 121 -8.26 0.93 -9.17
C LEU A 121 -9.45 1.21 -10.07
N THR A 122 -9.36 2.21 -10.95
CA THR A 122 -10.35 2.41 -12.01
C THR A 122 -10.42 1.19 -12.94
N LEU A 123 -11.57 0.95 -13.58
CA LEU A 123 -11.75 -0.24 -14.43
C LEU A 123 -10.84 -0.25 -15.68
N ASP A 124 -10.37 0.92 -16.11
CA ASP A 124 -9.40 1.09 -17.21
C ASP A 124 -7.92 1.01 -16.74
N SER A 125 -7.68 0.60 -15.49
CA SER A 125 -6.33 0.36 -14.97
C SER A 125 -5.71 -0.93 -15.50
N TYR A 126 -4.38 -0.99 -15.52
CA TYR A 126 -3.68 -2.28 -15.46
C TYR A 126 -3.79 -2.84 -14.04
N PHE A 127 -4.02 -4.13 -13.87
CA PHE A 127 -4.21 -4.71 -12.53
C PHE A 127 -3.80 -6.19 -12.49
N SER A 128 -3.40 -6.66 -11.31
CA SER A 128 -3.08 -8.06 -11.01
C SER A 128 -4.26 -8.79 -10.37
N HIS A 129 -4.98 -8.11 -9.47
CA HIS A 129 -6.02 -8.71 -8.64
C HIS A 129 -7.36 -7.98 -8.81
N LEU A 130 -8.34 -8.68 -9.37
CA LEU A 130 -9.72 -8.17 -9.56
C LEU A 130 -10.36 -7.62 -8.27
N PRO A 131 -10.11 -8.16 -7.05
CA PRO A 131 -10.62 -7.57 -5.82
C PRO A 131 -10.23 -6.11 -5.58
N PHE A 132 -9.16 -5.58 -6.18
CA PHE A 132 -8.72 -4.20 -5.96
C PHE A 132 -9.30 -3.20 -6.97
N LEU A 133 -10.04 -3.67 -7.96
CA LEU A 133 -10.80 -2.79 -8.83
C LEU A 133 -11.97 -2.15 -8.07
N ARG A 134 -12.35 -0.95 -8.53
CA ARG A 134 -13.48 -0.17 -8.04
C ARG A 134 -14.80 -0.89 -8.27
N CYS A 135 -15.53 -1.21 -7.20
CA CYS A 135 -16.91 -1.66 -7.26
C CYS A 135 -17.87 -0.53 -6.88
N ASP A 136 -18.67 -0.05 -7.83
CA ASP A 136 -19.53 1.12 -7.64
C ASP A 136 -20.70 0.88 -6.66
N SER A 137 -20.93 -0.37 -6.32
CA SER A 137 -21.91 -0.78 -5.34
C SER A 137 -21.48 -0.48 -3.90
N PHE A 138 -20.19 -0.23 -3.66
CA PHE A 138 -19.64 -0.01 -2.32
C PHE A 138 -19.04 1.40 -2.15
N GLU A 139 -18.98 1.85 -0.90
CA GLU A 139 -18.13 2.97 -0.48
C GLU A 139 -16.73 2.43 -0.16
N PHE A 140 -16.66 1.38 0.66
CA PHE A 140 -15.43 0.67 0.98
C PHE A 140 -15.71 -0.78 1.36
N ARG A 141 -14.66 -1.60 1.29
CA ARG A 141 -14.67 -3.02 1.65
C ARG A 141 -13.55 -3.30 2.64
N PHE A 142 -13.87 -3.92 3.76
CA PHE A 142 -12.86 -4.50 4.64
C PHE A 142 -12.28 -5.75 4.00
N VAL A 143 -10.95 -5.82 3.90
CA VAL A 143 -10.21 -6.87 3.20
C VAL A 143 -9.13 -7.45 4.08
N ASP A 144 -8.75 -8.70 3.82
CA ASP A 144 -7.70 -9.39 4.56
C ASP A 144 -6.28 -9.13 4.01
N LYS A 145 -6.16 -8.58 2.79
CA LYS A 145 -4.90 -8.28 2.10
C LYS A 145 -5.02 -6.96 1.34
N ILE A 146 -3.92 -6.22 1.26
CA ILE A 146 -3.80 -4.93 0.54
C ILE A 146 -2.58 -5.04 -0.38
N GLU A 147 -2.69 -4.59 -1.63
CA GLU A 147 -1.65 -4.70 -2.64
C GLU A 147 -0.47 -3.77 -2.37
N ILE A 148 0.69 -4.15 -2.87
CA ILE A 148 1.94 -3.42 -2.74
C ILE A 148 2.03 -2.12 -3.53
N MET A 149 1.17 -1.96 -4.53
CA MET A 149 1.20 -0.84 -5.47
C MET A 149 0.85 0.50 -4.81
N ALA A 150 -0.15 0.56 -3.94
CA ALA A 150 -0.62 1.82 -3.38
C ALA A 150 -1.06 1.79 -1.90
N PRO A 151 -0.35 1.08 -0.99
CA PRO A 151 -0.79 0.98 0.40
C PRO A 151 -0.63 2.31 1.13
N CYS A 152 -1.65 2.67 1.90
CA CYS A 152 -1.59 3.69 2.96
C CYS A 152 -1.48 2.97 4.30
N ILE A 153 -0.38 3.17 5.02
CA ILE A 153 0.01 2.37 6.19
C ILE A 153 0.16 3.26 7.41
N ARG A 154 -0.37 2.83 8.56
CA ARG A 154 -0.14 3.46 9.87
C ARG A 154 1.33 3.31 10.28
N ALA A 155 1.92 4.36 10.85
CA ALA A 155 3.31 4.39 11.32
C ALA A 155 3.73 3.15 12.11
N GLY A 156 2.91 2.71 13.07
CA GLY A 156 3.20 1.55 13.92
C GLY A 156 3.27 0.22 13.17
N ILE A 157 2.52 0.07 12.07
CA ILE A 157 2.62 -1.11 11.19
C ILE A 157 3.83 -0.99 10.27
N LEU A 158 4.07 0.20 9.71
CA LEU A 158 5.21 0.44 8.85
C LEU A 158 6.54 0.20 9.57
N LEU A 159 6.65 0.62 10.84
CA LEU A 159 7.82 0.37 11.69
C LEU A 159 8.08 -1.13 11.87
N LYS A 160 7.03 -1.95 12.06
CA LYS A 160 7.15 -3.41 12.17
C LYS A 160 7.57 -4.07 10.85
N MET A 161 7.16 -3.50 9.72
CA MET A 161 7.52 -3.99 8.38
C MET A 161 8.95 -3.63 7.96
N LEU A 162 9.52 -2.54 8.49
CA LEU A 162 10.78 -1.97 8.05
C LEU A 162 11.94 -3.00 7.95
N PRO A 163 12.14 -3.94 8.89
CA PRO A 163 13.19 -4.95 8.78
C PRO A 163 13.08 -5.88 7.55
N LEU A 164 11.88 -6.03 6.98
CA LEU A 164 11.65 -6.84 5.79
C LEU A 164 11.94 -6.08 4.48
N PHE A 165 12.04 -4.76 4.53
CA PHE A 165 12.28 -3.93 3.35
C PHE A 165 13.75 -3.95 2.91
N GLU A 166 14.70 -4.10 3.84
CA GLU A 166 16.15 -3.99 3.59
C GLU A 166 16.63 -4.87 2.44
N ARG A 167 16.05 -6.07 2.28
CA ARG A 167 16.47 -7.07 1.29
C ARG A 167 15.38 -7.40 0.29
N SER A 168 14.42 -6.49 0.09
CA SER A 168 13.33 -6.70 -0.85
C SER A 168 13.39 -5.63 -1.94
N MET A 169 13.77 -6.04 -3.15
CA MET A 169 13.80 -5.14 -4.30
C MET A 169 12.45 -5.11 -5.00
N SER A 170 11.80 -6.27 -5.15
CA SER A 170 10.46 -6.35 -5.77
C SER A 170 9.34 -6.05 -4.78
N GLY A 171 9.51 -6.47 -3.52
CA GLY A 171 8.46 -6.45 -2.52
C GLY A 171 7.53 -7.67 -2.54
N PHE A 172 7.72 -8.61 -3.47
CA PHE A 172 6.75 -9.68 -3.68
C PHE A 172 6.56 -10.52 -2.41
N GLY A 173 5.32 -10.56 -1.91
CA GLY A 173 4.94 -11.24 -0.68
C GLY A 173 4.85 -10.34 0.56
N LEU A 174 5.41 -9.11 0.55
CA LEU A 174 5.25 -8.16 1.66
C LEU A 174 3.78 -7.78 1.89
N ASP A 175 3.01 -7.74 0.82
CA ASP A 175 1.57 -7.46 0.79
C ASP A 175 0.71 -8.51 1.50
N ALA A 176 1.25 -9.70 1.74
CA ALA A 176 0.60 -10.73 2.54
C ALA A 176 0.78 -10.54 4.08
N LEU A 177 1.61 -9.57 4.50
CA LEU A 177 2.08 -9.47 5.89
C LEU A 177 1.48 -8.29 6.66
N TRP A 178 1.44 -7.07 6.10
CA TRP A 178 1.12 -5.87 6.89
C TRP A 178 -0.30 -5.83 7.46
N THR A 179 -1.24 -6.59 6.89
CA THR A 179 -2.62 -6.71 7.42
C THR A 179 -2.72 -7.63 8.63
N ARG A 180 -1.61 -8.25 9.04
CA ARG A 180 -1.51 -9.28 10.09
C ARG A 180 -0.66 -8.84 11.28
N LEU A 181 -0.30 -7.56 11.38
CA LEU A 181 0.64 -7.04 12.38
C LEU A 181 -0.01 -6.29 13.54
N GLY A 182 -1.34 -6.16 13.54
CA GLY A 182 -2.11 -5.62 14.64
C GLY A 182 -2.31 -6.64 15.77
N ALA A 183 -2.72 -6.15 16.94
CA ALA A 183 -3.17 -7.02 18.03
C ALA A 183 -4.52 -7.68 17.70
N ASP A 184 -5.40 -6.94 17.05
CA ASP A 184 -6.61 -7.42 16.38
C ASP A 184 -6.64 -6.82 14.97
N ASN A 185 -6.66 -7.67 13.95
CA ASN A 185 -6.63 -7.26 12.54
C ASN A 185 -8.04 -7.08 11.94
N ARG A 186 -9.10 -7.38 12.69
CA ARG A 186 -10.48 -7.25 12.21
C ARG A 186 -10.82 -5.78 12.00
N ARG A 187 -11.34 -5.46 10.80
CA ARG A 187 -11.69 -4.10 10.36
C ARG A 187 -10.52 -3.11 10.43
N LYS A 188 -9.28 -3.59 10.35
CA LYS A 188 -8.08 -2.76 10.29
C LYS A 188 -7.51 -2.57 8.89
N SER A 189 -8.11 -3.22 7.90
CA SER A 189 -7.69 -3.14 6.49
C SER A 189 -8.86 -2.92 5.54
N ALA A 190 -8.76 -1.94 4.63
CA ALA A 190 -9.85 -1.64 3.70
C ALA A 190 -9.41 -1.16 2.30
N VAL A 191 -10.24 -1.47 1.29
CA VAL A 191 -10.19 -0.87 -0.05
C VAL A 191 -11.29 0.18 -0.15
N PHE A 192 -10.96 1.38 -0.61
CA PHE A 192 -11.93 2.46 -0.81
C PHE A 192 -12.45 2.44 -2.25
N ASP A 193 -13.69 2.02 -2.48
CA ASP A 193 -14.31 1.99 -3.81
C ASP A 193 -14.82 3.38 -4.24
N ASN A 194 -15.03 4.30 -3.31
CA ASN A 194 -15.37 5.69 -3.63
C ASN A 194 -14.15 6.56 -3.94
N LEU A 195 -12.94 6.07 -3.67
CA LEU A 195 -11.66 6.73 -3.95
C LEU A 195 -10.88 5.86 -4.91
N SER A 196 -10.82 6.22 -6.19
CA SER A 196 -10.16 5.41 -7.21
C SER A 196 -8.98 6.16 -7.81
N VAL A 197 -7.89 5.44 -8.05
CA VAL A 197 -6.73 5.90 -8.82
C VAL A 197 -6.59 5.06 -10.08
N ARG A 198 -5.92 5.58 -11.10
CA ARG A 198 -5.70 4.86 -12.35
C ARG A 198 -4.25 4.40 -12.47
N HIS A 199 -4.04 3.09 -12.59
CA HIS A 199 -2.71 2.51 -12.84
C HIS A 199 -2.43 2.50 -14.34
N THR A 200 -1.44 3.29 -14.76
CA THR A 200 -1.28 3.69 -16.16
C THR A 200 -0.34 2.79 -16.98
N ARG A 201 0.48 1.93 -16.36
CA ARG A 201 1.46 1.08 -17.07
C ARG A 201 1.26 -0.42 -16.81
N PRO A 202 1.79 -1.29 -17.69
CA PRO A 202 1.74 -2.73 -17.47
C PRO A 202 2.55 -3.19 -16.25
N VAL A 203 1.93 -4.08 -15.46
CA VAL A 203 2.52 -4.70 -14.26
C VAL A 203 3.82 -5.44 -14.60
N GLY A 204 4.83 -5.33 -13.73
CA GLY A 204 6.01 -6.21 -13.71
C GLY A 204 7.13 -5.87 -14.71
N THR A 205 7.03 -4.75 -15.43
CA THR A 205 7.99 -4.42 -16.50
C THR A 205 9.24 -3.68 -16.02
N ALA A 206 9.14 -2.86 -14.97
CA ALA A 206 10.20 -1.90 -14.61
C ALA A 206 11.42 -2.53 -13.89
N LEU A 207 11.22 -3.53 -13.02
CA LEU A 207 12.29 -4.07 -12.16
C LEU A 207 12.89 -5.40 -12.65
N ALA A 208 12.23 -6.09 -13.58
CA ALA A 208 12.60 -7.45 -13.99
C ALA A 208 14.05 -7.56 -14.49
N LYS A 209 14.49 -6.61 -15.33
CA LYS A 209 15.85 -6.60 -15.88
C LYS A 209 16.91 -6.41 -14.79
N VAL A 210 16.72 -5.45 -13.90
CA VAL A 210 17.67 -5.13 -12.82
C VAL A 210 17.76 -6.28 -11.80
N MET A 211 16.64 -6.94 -11.51
CA MET A 211 16.63 -8.15 -10.65
C MET A 211 17.45 -9.27 -11.28
N LEU A 212 17.22 -9.55 -12.56
CA LEU A 212 17.90 -10.62 -13.28
C LEU A 212 19.42 -10.38 -13.34
N GLU A 213 19.86 -9.15 -13.61
CA GLU A 213 21.28 -8.78 -13.62
C GLU A 213 21.96 -8.99 -12.26
N LYS A 214 21.21 -8.94 -11.15
CA LYS A 214 21.69 -9.21 -9.79
C LYS A 214 21.51 -10.67 -9.35
N GLY A 215 21.01 -11.54 -10.22
CA GLY A 215 20.68 -12.93 -9.87
C GLY A 215 19.52 -13.06 -8.87
N LEU A 216 18.64 -12.05 -8.79
CA LEU A 216 17.47 -12.04 -7.93
C LEU A 216 16.20 -12.30 -8.77
N THR A 217 15.19 -12.91 -8.16
CA THR A 217 13.86 -13.04 -8.76
C THR A 217 12.77 -12.71 -7.73
N PRO A 218 11.63 -12.13 -8.15
CA PRO A 218 10.50 -11.92 -7.25
C PRO A 218 10.07 -13.22 -6.55
N GLU A 219 10.08 -14.35 -7.27
CA GLU A 219 9.68 -15.66 -6.75
C GLU A 219 10.61 -16.13 -5.63
N ALA A 220 11.91 -15.83 -5.71
CA ALA A 220 12.85 -16.14 -4.64
C ALA A 220 12.63 -15.26 -3.40
N GLU A 221 12.25 -13.98 -3.57
CA GLU A 221 11.84 -13.12 -2.45
C GLU A 221 10.57 -13.67 -1.77
N TYR A 222 9.56 -14.05 -2.57
CA TYR A 222 8.32 -14.64 -2.05
C TYR A 222 8.59 -15.95 -1.31
N ALA A 223 9.38 -16.87 -1.87
CA ALA A 223 9.68 -18.16 -1.26
C ALA A 223 10.36 -18.04 0.11
N GLN A 224 11.19 -17.01 0.31
CA GLN A 224 11.79 -16.71 1.61
C GLN A 224 10.73 -16.29 2.64
N LEU A 225 9.79 -15.43 2.24
CA LEU A 225 8.70 -14.99 3.11
C LEU A 225 7.70 -16.12 3.37
N GLU A 226 7.40 -16.94 2.37
CA GLU A 226 6.55 -18.13 2.48
C GLU A 226 7.12 -19.12 3.49
N THR A 227 8.41 -19.45 3.37
CA THR A 227 9.10 -20.34 4.30
C THR A 227 9.09 -19.78 5.73
N ARG A 228 9.26 -18.46 5.87
CA ARG A 228 9.36 -17.81 7.19
C ARG A 228 8.00 -17.60 7.88
N PHE A 229 6.95 -17.32 7.13
CA PHE A 229 5.66 -16.88 7.68
C PHE A 229 4.46 -17.75 7.29
N GLY A 230 4.68 -18.84 6.54
CA GLY A 230 3.63 -19.75 6.09
C GLY A 230 2.62 -19.03 5.19
N LEU A 231 3.12 -18.33 4.17
CA LEU A 231 2.25 -17.58 3.25
C LEU A 231 1.44 -18.51 2.36
N ASP A 232 0.21 -18.10 2.05
CA ASP A 232 -0.66 -18.76 1.08
C ASP A 232 -0.77 -17.93 -0.20
N GLU A 233 -1.39 -18.50 -1.25
CA GLU A 233 -1.63 -17.77 -2.49
C GLU A 233 -2.29 -16.41 -2.23
N PHE A 234 -1.62 -15.35 -2.67
CA PHE A 234 -2.12 -13.99 -2.55
C PHE A 234 -3.43 -13.81 -3.34
N TYR A 235 -4.53 -13.78 -2.60
CA TYR A 235 -5.85 -13.43 -3.11
C TYR A 235 -6.64 -12.69 -2.03
N PRO A 236 -6.94 -11.40 -2.22
CA PRO A 236 -7.69 -10.61 -1.24
C PRO A 236 -9.15 -11.05 -1.16
N ILE A 237 -9.67 -11.13 0.06
CA ILE A 237 -11.06 -11.50 0.39
C ILE A 237 -11.72 -10.33 1.12
N SER A 238 -12.75 -9.75 0.48
CA SER A 238 -13.62 -8.72 1.09
C SER A 238 -14.63 -9.35 2.07
N TYR A 239 -14.35 -9.37 3.37
CA TYR A 239 -15.17 -10.09 4.34
C TYR A 239 -16.35 -9.28 4.90
N GLU A 240 -16.22 -7.95 4.91
CA GLU A 240 -17.30 -7.02 5.23
C GLU A 240 -17.24 -5.83 4.26
N ALA A 241 -18.37 -5.17 3.99
CA ALA A 241 -18.42 -4.00 3.11
C ALA A 241 -19.48 -3.01 3.56
N VAL A 242 -19.29 -1.73 3.27
CA VAL A 242 -20.31 -0.70 3.47
C VAL A 242 -20.69 -0.15 2.10
N ASP A 243 -21.99 -0.19 1.79
CA ASP A 243 -22.49 0.39 0.54
C ASP A 243 -22.64 1.90 0.62
N ARG A 244 -22.89 2.55 -0.53
CA ARG A 244 -23.01 4.01 -0.61
C ARG A 244 -24.19 4.60 0.16
N LYS A 245 -25.08 3.77 0.68
CA LYS A 245 -26.20 4.15 1.56
C LYS A 245 -25.87 3.89 3.03
N GLY A 246 -24.63 3.52 3.35
CA GLY A 246 -24.19 3.18 4.70
C GLY A 246 -24.61 1.79 5.17
N ARG A 247 -25.16 0.92 4.31
CA ARG A 247 -25.60 -0.41 4.73
C ARG A 247 -24.42 -1.37 4.83
N LEU A 248 -24.35 -2.10 5.93
CA LEU A 248 -23.29 -3.08 6.21
C LEU A 248 -23.62 -4.44 5.58
N TRP A 249 -22.67 -4.97 4.82
CA TRP A 249 -22.68 -6.32 4.24
C TRP A 249 -21.68 -7.20 4.99
N ARG A 250 -22.13 -8.34 5.51
CA ARG A 250 -21.29 -9.26 6.31
C ARG A 250 -21.03 -10.62 5.65
N SER A 251 -21.65 -10.88 4.50
CA SER A 251 -21.45 -12.13 3.75
C SER A 251 -20.42 -11.91 2.65
N LYS A 252 -19.24 -12.51 2.81
CA LYS A 252 -18.20 -12.53 1.78
C LYS A 252 -18.77 -12.98 0.42
N THR A 253 -19.60 -14.02 0.41
CA THR A 253 -20.26 -14.52 -0.81
C THR A 253 -21.15 -13.47 -1.46
N ALA A 254 -21.99 -12.79 -0.67
CA ALA A 254 -22.88 -11.76 -1.18
C ALA A 254 -22.09 -10.56 -1.74
N ILE A 255 -21.00 -10.18 -1.09
CA ILE A 255 -20.08 -9.14 -1.56
C ILE A 255 -19.47 -9.54 -2.91
N GLY A 256 -18.94 -10.77 -3.03
CA GLY A 256 -18.34 -11.25 -4.29
C GLY A 256 -19.33 -11.35 -5.44
N LEU A 257 -20.57 -11.80 -5.16
CA LEU A 257 -21.64 -11.80 -6.15
C LEU A 257 -22.01 -10.38 -6.58
N ARG A 258 -22.09 -9.44 -5.63
CA ARG A 258 -22.41 -8.05 -5.93
C ARG A 258 -21.33 -7.39 -6.78
N MET A 259 -20.05 -7.63 -6.46
CA MET A 259 -18.91 -7.18 -7.27
C MET A 259 -18.98 -7.77 -8.68
N MET A 260 -19.25 -9.07 -8.80
CA MET A 260 -19.39 -9.72 -10.10
C MET A 260 -20.49 -9.09 -10.96
N LEU A 261 -21.66 -8.82 -10.37
CA LEU A 261 -22.77 -8.15 -11.07
C LEU A 261 -22.40 -6.73 -11.51
N ASP A 262 -21.75 -5.95 -10.63
CA ASP A 262 -21.27 -4.60 -10.93
C ASP A 262 -20.31 -4.58 -12.13
N TYR A 263 -19.38 -5.53 -12.16
CA TYR A 263 -18.40 -5.67 -13.26
C TYR A 263 -19.03 -6.20 -14.54
N ALA A 264 -19.98 -7.13 -14.46
CA ALA A 264 -20.69 -7.67 -15.62
C ALA A 264 -21.49 -6.59 -16.37
N CYS A 265 -21.97 -5.56 -15.68
CA CYS A 265 -22.62 -4.41 -16.31
C CYS A 265 -21.65 -3.47 -17.04
N ARG A 266 -20.33 -3.63 -16.87
CA ARG A 266 -19.30 -2.65 -17.29
C ARG A 266 -18.14 -3.27 -18.08
N LEU A 267 -18.38 -4.43 -18.69
CA LEU A 267 -17.34 -5.22 -19.36
C LEU A 267 -16.50 -4.41 -20.38
N LYS A 268 -17.12 -3.44 -21.07
CA LYS A 268 -16.47 -2.62 -22.10
C LYS A 268 -15.41 -1.65 -21.54
N THR A 269 -15.42 -1.36 -20.25
CA THR A 269 -14.49 -0.40 -19.62
C THR A 269 -13.15 -1.05 -19.24
N PHE A 270 -13.07 -2.38 -19.22
CA PHE A 270 -11.88 -3.10 -18.79
C PHE A 270 -10.79 -3.12 -19.86
N LYS A 271 -9.56 -2.69 -19.51
CA LYS A 271 -8.39 -2.87 -20.38
C LYS A 271 -8.12 -4.34 -20.74
N GLN A 272 -8.49 -5.28 -19.86
CA GLN A 272 -8.23 -6.72 -20.00
C GLN A 272 -9.52 -7.54 -20.23
N ALA A 273 -10.46 -7.02 -21.03
CA ALA A 273 -11.81 -7.58 -21.19
C ALA A 273 -11.85 -9.06 -21.64
N HIS A 274 -10.84 -9.55 -22.38
CA HIS A 274 -10.81 -10.92 -22.93
C HIS A 274 -10.73 -12.02 -21.87
N ARG A 275 -10.20 -11.73 -20.67
CA ARG A 275 -10.08 -12.72 -19.58
C ARG A 275 -11.18 -12.59 -18.53
N LEU A 276 -12.09 -11.62 -18.69
CA LEU A 276 -12.92 -11.14 -17.61
C LEU A 276 -13.93 -12.18 -17.10
N LYS A 277 -14.60 -12.93 -17.98
CA LYS A 277 -15.55 -13.99 -17.56
C LYS A 277 -14.89 -15.03 -16.63
N LYS A 278 -13.69 -15.50 -16.97
CA LYS A 278 -12.92 -16.46 -16.14
C LYS A 278 -12.53 -15.83 -14.81
N MET A 279 -12.14 -14.55 -14.82
CA MET A 279 -11.76 -13.81 -13.61
C MET A 279 -12.94 -13.58 -12.66
N LEU A 280 -14.11 -13.23 -13.20
CA LEU A 280 -15.35 -13.04 -12.44
C LEU A 280 -15.79 -14.35 -11.76
N TRP A 281 -15.79 -15.46 -12.50
CA TRP A 281 -16.08 -16.78 -11.91
C TRP A 281 -15.07 -17.19 -10.85
N ARG A 282 -13.77 -16.99 -11.12
CA ARG A 282 -12.71 -17.22 -10.11
C ARG A 282 -12.94 -16.36 -8.87
N HIS A 283 -13.36 -15.11 -9.03
CA HIS A 283 -13.60 -14.20 -7.93
C HIS A 283 -14.72 -14.67 -7.01
N VAL A 284 -15.91 -14.96 -7.55
CA VAL A 284 -17.03 -15.48 -6.76
C VAL A 284 -16.62 -16.77 -6.03
N ARG A 285 -15.94 -17.68 -6.71
CA ARG A 285 -15.47 -18.94 -6.11
C ARG A 285 -14.49 -18.68 -4.96
N ARG A 286 -13.49 -17.82 -5.16
CA ARG A 286 -12.50 -17.47 -4.11
C ARG A 286 -13.18 -16.79 -2.94
N GLN A 287 -14.05 -15.83 -3.21
CA GLN A 287 -14.78 -15.10 -2.19
C GLN A 287 -15.66 -16.02 -1.33
N HIS A 288 -16.26 -17.06 -1.93
CA HIS A 288 -17.07 -18.03 -1.21
C HIS A 288 -16.23 -19.04 -0.42
N PHE A 289 -15.21 -19.64 -1.03
CA PHE A 289 -14.51 -20.80 -0.44
C PHE A 289 -13.20 -20.48 0.29
N LYS A 290 -12.43 -19.47 -0.14
CA LYS A 290 -11.15 -19.15 0.53
C LYS A 290 -11.42 -18.59 1.93
N ALA A 291 -10.68 -19.06 2.92
CA ALA A 291 -10.73 -18.53 4.28
C ALA A 291 -10.22 -17.08 4.30
N ILE A 292 -10.71 -16.30 5.26
CA ILE A 292 -10.24 -14.93 5.50
C ILE A 292 -9.00 -15.04 6.37
N GLU A 293 -7.91 -14.39 6.01
CA GLU A 293 -6.67 -14.42 6.79
C GLU A 293 -6.55 -13.18 7.68
N LEU A 294 -6.89 -13.33 8.97
CA LEU A 294 -6.78 -12.24 9.97
C LEU A 294 -5.84 -12.60 11.12
N SER A 295 -5.13 -13.73 11.03
CA SER A 295 -4.21 -14.14 12.11
C SER A 295 -3.10 -13.12 12.30
N THR A 296 -2.65 -12.99 13.54
CA THR A 296 -1.53 -12.12 13.89
C THR A 296 -0.20 -12.84 13.68
N ILE A 297 0.75 -12.16 13.06
CA ILE A 297 2.13 -12.62 12.94
C ILE A 297 3.07 -11.69 13.71
N ALA A 298 4.15 -12.26 14.25
CA ALA A 298 5.22 -11.49 14.86
C ALA A 298 6.42 -11.42 13.91
N ILE A 299 6.84 -10.21 13.57
CA ILE A 299 8.14 -9.99 12.91
C ILE A 299 9.15 -9.80 14.05
N ALA A 300 10.04 -10.77 14.24
CA ALA A 300 11.14 -10.61 15.18
C ALA A 300 11.96 -9.37 14.82
N PRO A 301 12.36 -8.53 15.79
CA PRO A 301 13.25 -7.42 15.52
C PRO A 301 14.55 -7.95 14.91
N PRO A 302 15.20 -7.19 14.01
CA PRO A 302 16.48 -7.60 13.46
C PRO A 302 17.47 -7.82 14.62
N PRO A 303 18.36 -8.82 14.55
CA PRO A 303 19.39 -8.99 15.55
C PRO A 303 20.20 -7.69 15.62
N VAL A 304 20.34 -7.14 16.83
CA VAL A 304 21.16 -5.95 17.05
C VAL A 304 22.59 -6.29 16.64
N HIS A 305 23.06 -5.74 15.52
CA HIS A 305 24.45 -5.87 15.15
C HIS A 305 25.29 -5.18 16.23
N ALA A 306 26.25 -5.91 16.82
CA ALA A 306 27.10 -5.46 17.91
C ALA A 306 27.93 -4.19 17.62
N ALA A 307 27.91 -3.69 16.38
CA ALA A 307 28.62 -2.49 15.95
C ALA A 307 28.04 -1.17 16.51
N ASP A 308 26.77 -1.14 16.94
CA ASP A 308 26.16 0.08 17.50
C ASP A 308 26.40 0.27 19.01
N ARG A 309 27.04 -0.69 19.69
CA ARG A 309 27.47 -0.51 21.10
C ARG A 309 28.76 0.29 21.26
N ALA A 310 29.47 0.61 20.17
CA ALA A 310 30.76 1.30 20.23
C ALA A 310 30.66 2.83 20.13
N LYS A 311 29.46 3.43 20.08
CA LYS A 311 29.27 4.89 20.02
C LYS A 311 28.53 5.51 21.21
N THR A 312 28.35 4.76 22.27
CA THR A 312 27.85 5.25 23.56
C THR A 312 28.77 4.78 24.69
N CYS A 313 29.99 5.32 24.67
CA CYS A 313 30.82 5.55 25.85
C CYS A 313 31.51 6.90 25.66
#